data_AF-A6EU87-F1
#
_entry.id   AF-A6EU87-F1
#
_cell.length_a   1.000
_cell.length_b   1.000
_cell.length_c   1.000
_cell.angle_alpha   90.00
_cell.angle_beta   90.00
_cell.angle_gamma   90.00
#
_symmetry.space_group_name_H-M   'P 1'
#
loop_
_entity.id
_entity.type
_entity.pdbx_description
1 polymer ?
#
loop_
_entity_poly.entity_id
_entity_poly.type
_entity_poly.pdbx_seq_one_letter_code
_entity_poly.pdbx_strand_id
1 'polypeptide(L)'
;WIVLGTVMLIVYFVTKKEFWKIKLSYDSYLFVHKKIPSEEKTNQFLTDLIETRNRYLRENYGSIDENLNYENQLINFRWLKSINAITKDEFDQKYAELKKTVKPDKPNIGFGR
;
A
#
# COMPACT_ATOMS: atom_id res chain seq x y z
N TRP A 1 -16.57 25.58 -36.15
CA TRP A 1 -16.74 24.52 -35.14
C TRP A 1 -15.69 23.42 -35.21
N ILE A 2 -15.43 22.81 -36.37
CA ILE A 2 -14.43 21.73 -36.51
C ILE A 2 -13.03 22.16 -36.04
N VAL A 3 -12.52 23.31 -36.50
CA VAL A 3 -11.19 23.82 -36.13
C VAL A 3 -11.06 24.02 -34.61
N LEU A 4 -12.08 24.62 -33.98
CA LEU A 4 -12.10 24.83 -32.53
C LEU A 4 -12.11 23.51 -31.76
N GLY A 5 -12.87 22.52 -32.24
CA GLY A 5 -12.90 21.17 -31.68
C GLY A 5 -11.55 20.45 -31.80
N THR A 6 -10.87 20.57 -32.94
CA THR A 6 -9.53 20.00 -33.14
C THR A 6 -8.51 20.62 -32.19
N VAL A 7 -8.53 21.94 -32.02
CA VAL A 7 -7.63 22.64 -31.08
C VAL A 7 -7.88 22.18 -29.65
N MET A 8 -9.13 22.10 -29.21
CA MET A 8 -9.46 21.58 -27.87
C MET A 8 -9.02 20.13 -27.67
N LEU A 9 -9.16 19.28 -28.70
CA LEU A 9 -8.72 17.89 -28.66
C LEU A 9 -7.20 17.78 -28.46
N ILE A 10 -6.42 18.56 -29.21
CA ILE A 10 -4.96 18.57 -29.11
C ILE A 10 -4.53 19.03 -27.72
N VAL A 11 -5.11 20.13 -27.22
CA VAL A 11 -4.84 20.63 -25.86
C VAL A 11 -5.13 19.56 -24.81
N TYR A 12 -6.28 18.89 -24.90
CA TYR A 12 -6.64 17.80 -23.98
C TYR A 12 -5.58 16.68 -23.94
N PHE A 13 -5.12 16.21 -25.10
CA PHE A 13 -4.12 15.13 -25.17
C PHE A 13 -2.73 15.57 -24.67
N VAL A 14 -2.38 16.84 -24.84
CA VAL A 14 -1.12 17.40 -24.33
C VAL A 14 -1.18 17.53 -22.81
N THR A 15 -2.22 18.16 -22.27
CA THR A 15 -2.36 18.41 -20.82
C THR A 15 -2.51 17.11 -20.00
N LYS A 16 -3.16 16.07 -20.55
CA LYS A 16 -3.34 14.77 -19.87
C LYS A 16 -2.00 14.07 -19.57
N LYS A 17 -0.94 14.36 -20.32
CA LYS A 17 0.36 13.71 -20.15
C LYS A 17 1.21 14.33 -19.04
N GLU A 18 0.84 15.50 -18.53
CA GLU A 18 1.70 16.32 -17.67
C GLU A 18 1.72 15.90 -16.19
N PHE A 19 0.76 15.08 -15.74
CA PHE A 19 0.63 14.74 -14.31
C PHE A 19 0.60 13.24 -14.04
N TRP A 20 1.26 12.83 -12.97
CA TRP A 20 0.94 11.62 -12.24
C TRP A 20 -0.23 11.90 -11.31
N LYS A 21 -1.26 11.04 -11.36
CA LYS A 21 -2.43 11.09 -10.47
C LYS A 21 -2.32 9.97 -9.45
N ILE A 22 -2.02 10.33 -8.20
CA ILE A 22 -1.85 9.39 -7.10
C ILE A 22 -3.12 9.41 -6.24
N LYS A 23 -3.80 8.27 -6.11
CA LYS A 23 -4.98 8.16 -5.25
C LYS A 23 -4.54 8.14 -3.77
N LEU A 24 -5.21 8.96 -2.97
CA LEU A 24 -5.08 9.02 -1.52
C LEU A 24 -6.34 8.43 -0.86
N SER A 25 -6.40 8.47 0.47
CA SER A 25 -7.60 8.09 1.24
C SER A 25 -8.77 9.04 0.94
N TYR A 26 -10.00 8.56 1.14
CA TYR A 26 -11.24 9.35 0.99
C TYR A 26 -11.43 10.02 -0.38
N ASP A 27 -11.12 9.29 -1.46
CA ASP A 27 -11.24 9.74 -2.86
C ASP A 27 -10.54 11.07 -3.17
N SER A 28 -9.52 11.40 -2.40
CA SER A 28 -8.62 12.52 -2.70
C SER A 28 -7.48 12.08 -3.61
N TYR A 29 -6.87 13.04 -4.30
CA TYR A 29 -5.80 12.79 -5.27
C TYR A 29 -4.67 13.79 -5.10
N LEU A 30 -3.44 13.29 -5.16
CA LEU A 30 -2.25 14.11 -5.32
C LEU A 30 -1.87 14.13 -6.80
N PHE A 31 -1.72 15.33 -7.35
CA PHE A 31 -1.22 15.54 -8.71
C PHE A 31 0.23 15.98 -8.66
N VAL A 32 1.09 15.25 -9.35
CA VAL A 32 2.53 15.52 -9.41
C VAL A 32 2.92 15.74 -10.86
N HIS A 33 3.57 16.87 -11.16
CA HIS A 33 4.06 17.13 -12.52
C HIS A 33 5.12 16.09 -12.92
N LYS A 34 4.99 15.50 -14.11
CA LYS A 34 5.91 14.46 -14.59
C LYS A 34 7.30 14.99 -14.89
N LYS A 35 7.41 16.27 -15.29
CA LYS A 35 8.65 16.86 -15.84
C LYS A 35 9.08 18.15 -15.14
N ILE A 36 8.42 18.55 -14.05
CA ILE A 36 8.76 19.77 -13.30
C ILE A 36 9.21 19.36 -11.90
N PRO A 37 10.45 19.68 -11.48
CA PRO A 37 11.47 20.45 -12.19
C PRO A 37 12.23 19.64 -13.27
N SER A 38 12.27 18.31 -13.18
CA SER A 38 12.76 17.40 -14.23
C SER A 38 12.14 16.02 -14.03
N GLU A 39 12.14 15.18 -15.07
CA GLU A 39 11.63 13.81 -14.98
C GLU A 39 12.37 12.96 -13.93
N GLU A 40 13.70 13.09 -13.88
CA GLU A 40 14.53 12.42 -12.88
C GLU A 40 14.17 12.84 -11.46
N LYS A 41 14.00 14.15 -11.20
CA LYS A 41 13.64 14.66 -9.88
C LYS A 41 12.23 14.24 -9.47
N THR A 42 11.29 14.23 -10.39
CA THR A 42 9.94 13.71 -10.14
C THR A 42 10.00 12.22 -9.80
N ASN A 43 10.72 11.41 -10.57
CA ASN A 43 10.85 9.97 -10.32
C ASN A 43 11.52 9.69 -8.98
N GLN A 44 12.56 10.44 -8.63
CA GLN A 44 13.21 10.36 -7.31
C GLN A 44 12.20 10.66 -6.19
N PHE A 45 11.46 11.76 -6.28
CA PHE A 45 10.42 12.10 -5.31
C PHE A 45 9.37 10.98 -5.16
N LEU A 46 8.92 10.39 -6.26
CA LEU A 46 7.93 9.29 -6.22
C LEU A 46 8.49 8.05 -5.54
N THR A 47 9.74 7.70 -5.82
CA THR A 47 10.45 6.60 -5.14
C THR A 47 10.53 6.85 -3.64
N ASP A 48 11.04 8.02 -3.24
CA ASP A 48 11.20 8.40 -1.83
C ASP A 48 9.86 8.41 -1.08
N LEU A 49 8.79 8.87 -1.76
CA LEU A 49 7.42 8.87 -1.24
C LEU A 49 6.92 7.43 -0.98
N ILE A 50 7.09 6.53 -1.95
CA ILE A 50 6.66 5.13 -1.83
C ILE A 50 7.48 4.43 -0.74
N GLU A 51 8.80 4.64 -0.71
CA GLU A 51 9.67 4.05 0.30
C GLU A 51 9.31 4.51 1.70
N THR A 52 9.14 5.82 1.90
CA THR A 52 8.78 6.41 3.19
C THR A 52 7.42 5.91 3.66
N ARG A 53 6.43 5.84 2.76
CA ARG A 53 5.12 5.25 3.05
C ARG A 53 5.25 3.79 3.47
N ASN A 54 5.99 2.99 2.70
CA ASN A 54 6.15 1.55 3.00
C ASN A 54 6.86 1.34 4.33
N ARG A 55 7.90 2.14 4.64
CA ARG A 55 8.59 2.11 5.92
C ARG A 55 7.63 2.39 7.09
N TYR A 56 6.89 3.50 7.03
CA TYR A 56 5.89 3.84 8.04
C TYR A 56 4.87 2.72 8.23
N LEU A 57 4.36 2.15 7.14
CA LEU A 57 3.36 1.08 7.19
C LEU A 57 3.92 -0.21 7.82
N ARG A 58 5.16 -0.59 7.52
CA ARG A 58 5.82 -1.75 8.12
C ARG A 58 6.05 -1.56 9.62
N GLU A 59 6.48 -0.37 10.03
CA GLU A 59 6.73 -0.04 11.44
C GLU A 59 5.46 -0.10 12.29
N ASN A 60 4.32 0.31 11.73
CA ASN A 60 3.05 0.40 12.47
C ASN A 60 2.17 -0.86 12.36
N TYR A 61 2.26 -1.61 11.25
CA TYR A 61 1.34 -2.72 10.97
C TYR A 61 2.05 -4.03 10.58
N GLY A 62 3.39 -4.02 10.47
CA GLY A 62 4.19 -5.17 10.05
C GLY A 62 4.77 -5.98 11.21
N SER A 63 4.64 -5.53 12.45
CA SER A 63 5.02 -6.25 13.66
C SER A 63 3.86 -7.08 14.20
N ILE A 64 4.21 -8.15 14.93
CA ILE A 64 3.24 -8.90 15.72
C ILE A 64 3.04 -8.14 17.03
N ASP A 65 1.79 -7.79 17.33
CA ASP A 65 1.40 -7.10 18.56
C ASP A 65 0.56 -8.05 19.42
N GLU A 66 1.03 -8.30 20.64
CA GLU A 66 0.34 -9.17 21.60
C GLU A 66 -1.01 -8.61 22.04
N ASN A 67 -1.23 -7.30 21.89
CA ASN A 67 -2.49 -6.63 22.22
C ASN A 67 -3.55 -6.79 21.10
N LEU A 68 -3.15 -7.22 19.89
CA LEU A 68 -4.04 -7.44 18.76
C LEU A 68 -4.39 -8.91 18.61
N ASN A 69 -5.66 -9.20 18.32
CA ASN A 69 -6.08 -10.56 18.03
C ASN A 69 -5.46 -11.08 16.71
N TYR A 70 -5.40 -12.41 16.55
CA TYR A 70 -4.83 -13.07 15.38
C TYR A 70 -5.44 -12.59 14.06
N GLU A 71 -6.76 -12.42 14.01
CA GLU A 71 -7.48 -12.06 12.79
C GLU A 71 -7.11 -10.65 12.31
N ASN A 72 -7.06 -9.68 13.21
CA ASN A 72 -6.68 -8.31 12.91
C ASN A 72 -5.24 -8.23 12.41
N GLN A 73 -4.33 -8.98 13.03
CA GLN A 73 -2.93 -9.04 12.59
C GLN A 73 -2.81 -9.68 11.19
N LEU A 74 -3.57 -10.73 10.93
CA LEU A 74 -3.62 -11.36 9.61
C LEU A 74 -4.20 -10.41 8.54
N ILE A 75 -5.23 -9.64 8.89
CA ILE A 75 -5.80 -8.61 8.02
C ILE A 75 -4.75 -7.54 7.69
N ASN A 76 -3.99 -7.07 8.68
CA ASN A 76 -2.91 -6.11 8.48
C ASN A 76 -1.87 -6.65 7.49
N PHE A 77 -1.38 -7.87 7.68
CA PHE A 77 -0.38 -8.46 6.78
C PHE A 77 -0.92 -8.65 5.35
N ARG A 78 -2.18 -9.08 5.21
CA ARG A 78 -2.83 -9.20 3.88
C ARG A 78 -2.95 -7.84 3.20
N TRP A 79 -3.35 -6.82 3.96
CA TRP A 79 -3.45 -5.46 3.46
C TRP A 79 -2.09 -4.93 3.00
N LEU A 80 -1.04 -5.04 3.82
CA LEU A 80 0.32 -4.63 3.47
C LEU A 80 0.82 -5.32 2.19
N LYS A 81 0.54 -6.61 2.02
CA LYS A 81 0.87 -7.34 0.78
C LYS A 81 0.08 -6.81 -0.42
N SER A 82 -1.23 -6.55 -0.26
CA SER A 82 -2.09 -6.08 -1.36
C SER A 82 -1.66 -4.74 -1.95
N ILE A 83 -1.02 -3.89 -1.13
CA ILE A 83 -0.52 -2.58 -1.54
C ILE A 83 0.99 -2.60 -1.88
N ASN A 84 1.61 -3.78 -1.95
CA ASN A 84 3.04 -3.98 -2.18
C ASN A 84 3.94 -3.28 -1.14
N ALA A 85 3.44 -3.07 0.08
CA ALA A 85 4.26 -2.58 1.18
C ALA A 85 5.18 -3.69 1.71
N ILE A 86 4.81 -4.96 1.58
CA ILE A 86 5.67 -6.12 1.85
C ILE A 86 5.63 -7.11 0.68
N THR A 87 6.71 -7.86 0.51
CA THR A 87 6.83 -8.94 -0.47
C THR A 87 6.02 -10.16 -0.04
N LYS A 88 5.83 -11.11 -0.98
CA LYS A 88 5.18 -12.39 -0.68
C LYS A 88 5.97 -13.17 0.37
N ASP A 89 7.30 -13.17 0.28
CA ASP A 89 8.15 -13.94 1.19
C ASP A 89 8.11 -13.35 2.61
N GLU A 90 8.15 -12.01 2.74
CA GLU A 90 7.95 -11.33 4.03
C GLU A 90 6.57 -11.65 4.61
N PHE A 91 5.51 -11.66 3.79
CA PHE A 91 4.18 -12.05 4.24
C PHE A 91 4.15 -13.50 4.74
N ASP A 92 4.72 -14.45 3.99
CA ASP A 92 4.71 -15.87 4.34
C ASP A 92 5.48 -16.12 5.65
N GLN A 93 6.61 -15.41 5.86
CA GLN A 93 7.36 -15.42 7.12
C GLN A 93 6.53 -14.89 8.29
N LYS A 94 5.94 -13.69 8.15
CA LYS A 94 5.10 -13.07 9.19
C LYS A 94 3.87 -13.91 9.53
N TYR A 95 3.28 -14.53 8.53
CA TYR A 95 2.16 -15.44 8.72
C TYR A 95 2.55 -16.70 9.49
N ALA A 96 3.73 -17.27 9.21
CA ALA A 96 4.26 -18.42 9.95
C ALA A 96 4.60 -18.05 11.40
N GLU A 97 5.15 -16.86 11.65
CA GLU A 97 5.38 -16.33 13.00
C GLU A 97 4.07 -16.17 13.77
N LEU A 98 3.06 -15.56 13.14
CA LEU A 98 1.74 -15.33 13.74
C LEU A 98 0.99 -16.64 14.06
N LYS A 99 1.17 -17.70 13.26
CA LYS A 99 0.60 -19.02 13.60
C LYS A 99 1.18 -19.62 14.88
N LYS A 100 2.42 -19.28 15.23
CA LYS A 100 3.07 -19.81 16.45
C LYS A 100 2.55 -19.13 17.72
N THR A 101 2.04 -17.90 17.61
CA THR A 101 1.49 -17.18 18.77
C THR A 101 0.11 -17.69 19.16
N VAL A 102 -0.66 -18.22 18.20
CA VAL A 102 -1.89 -18.97 18.49
C VAL A 102 -1.49 -20.37 18.96
N LYS A 103 -1.33 -20.52 20.28
CA LYS A 103 -1.36 -21.86 20.88
C LYS A 103 -2.71 -22.49 20.50
N PRO A 104 -2.76 -23.70 19.92
CA PRO A 104 -4.03 -24.41 19.86
C PRO A 104 -4.51 -24.54 21.30
N ASP A 105 -5.69 -24.01 21.61
CA ASP A 105 -6.38 -24.36 22.84
C ASP A 105 -6.43 -25.88 22.84
N LYS A 106 -5.65 -26.51 23.72
CA LYS A 106 -5.86 -27.92 24.01
C LYS A 106 -7.30 -27.97 24.48
N PRO A 107 -8.22 -28.64 23.77
CA PRO A 107 -9.53 -28.85 24.34
C PRO A 107 -9.27 -29.57 25.66
N ASN A 108 -9.57 -28.91 26.77
CA ASN A 108 -9.64 -29.57 28.06
C ASN A 108 -10.87 -30.48 27.96
N ILE A 109 -10.69 -31.63 27.31
CA ILE A 109 -11.67 -32.70 27.30
C ILE A 109 -11.62 -33.25 28.72
N GLY A 110 -12.41 -32.63 29.59
CA GLY A 110 -12.57 -33.02 30.97
C GLY A 110 -13.12 -34.43 31.04
N PHE A 111 -12.21 -35.39 31.15
CA PHE A 111 -12.46 -36.68 31.76
C PHE A 111 -11.42 -36.89 32.87
N GLY A 112 -11.34 -35.90 33.77
CA GLY A 112 -10.73 -36.09 35.08
C GLY A 112 -11.72 -36.87 35.92
N ARG A 113 -11.32 -38.08 36.32
CA ARG A 113 -12.04 -38.97 37.25
C ARG A 113 -12.26 -38.32 38.61
#